data_AF-A0A356MRJ2-F1
#
_entry.id   AF-A0A356MRJ2-F1
#
_cell.length_a   1.000
_cell.length_b   1.000
_cell.length_c   1.000
_cell.angle_alpha   90.00
_cell.angle_beta   90.00
_cell.angle_gamma   90.00
#
_symmetry.space_group_name_H-M   'P 1'
#
loop_
_entity.id
_entity.type
_entity.pdbx_description
1 polymer ?
#
loop_
_entity_poly.entity_id
_entity_poly.type
_entity_poly.pdbx_seq_one_letter_code
_entity_poly.pdbx_strand_id
1 'polypeptide(L)' 'NVSIDCVETMQPHEVYLPSVSAGSFALDGERELTFCETDDVSIRLQTDAFRTINVSYCMAYAAKHGLLTRESDPALAKL' A
#
# COMPACT_ATOMS: atom_id res chain seq x y z
N ASN A 1 7.20 27.54 -12.25
CA ASN A 1 6.73 26.47 -13.16
C ASN A 1 6.88 25.15 -12.45
N VAL A 2 5.77 24.46 -12.18
CA VAL A 2 5.77 23.09 -11.67
C VAL A 2 5.33 22.20 -12.84
N SER A 3 6.15 21.24 -13.21
CA SER A 3 5.87 20.30 -14.31
C SER A 3 6.43 18.93 -13.97
N ILE A 4 5.88 17.91 -14.64
CA ILE A 4 6.40 16.54 -14.58
C ILE A 4 7.42 16.40 -15.70
N ASP A 5 8.64 15.99 -15.36
CA ASP A 5 9.71 15.74 -16.34
C ASP A 5 9.51 14.39 -17.04
N CYS A 6 9.33 13.32 -16.25
CA CYS A 6 9.06 11.97 -16.75
C CYS A 6 8.12 11.17 -15.85
N VAL A 7 7.54 10.11 -16.40
CA VAL A 7 6.81 9.06 -15.66
C VAL A 7 7.30 7.72 -16.18
N GLU A 8 7.73 6.85 -15.27
CA GLU A 8 8.27 5.53 -15.59
C GLU A 8 7.61 4.46 -14.74
N THR A 9 7.48 3.25 -15.30
CA THR A 9 7.02 2.08 -14.53
C THR A 9 8.23 1.39 -13.91
N MET A 10 8.25 1.29 -12.58
CA MET A 10 9.31 0.59 -11.86
C MET A 10 9.11 -0.93 -11.93
N GLN A 11 10.18 -1.67 -12.25
CA GLN A 11 10.19 -3.11 -12.18
C GLN A 11 10.33 -3.57 -10.72
N PRO A 12 9.60 -4.61 -10.30
CA PRO A 12 9.78 -5.21 -8.99
C PRO A 12 11.24 -5.60 -8.73
N HIS A 13 11.73 -5.30 -7.53
CA HIS A 13 13.05 -5.69 -7.02
C HIS A 13 14.27 -5.02 -7.69
N GLU A 14 14.07 -4.20 -8.72
CA GLU A 14 15.15 -3.41 -9.34
C GLU A 14 15.51 -2.17 -8.51
N VAL A 15 16.78 -1.80 -8.55
CA VAL A 15 17.32 -0.64 -7.83
C VAL A 15 17.30 0.58 -8.74
N TYR A 16 16.63 1.64 -8.28
CA TYR A 16 16.57 2.93 -8.94
C TYR A 16 17.32 3.97 -8.11
N LEU A 17 18.12 4.80 -8.78
CA LEU A 17 18.84 5.89 -8.15
C LEU A 17 18.17 7.23 -8.49
N PRO A 18 18.18 8.20 -7.58
CA PRO A 18 17.69 9.54 -7.87
C PRO A 18 18.55 10.19 -8.97
N SER A 19 17.91 10.93 -9.87
CA SER A 19 18.62 11.68 -10.93
C SER A 19 19.28 12.97 -10.43
N VAL A 20 19.08 13.33 -9.16
CA VAL A 20 19.62 14.51 -8.48
C VAL A 20 20.33 14.11 -7.19
N SER A 21 21.29 14.93 -6.75
CA SER A 21 22.10 14.64 -5.55
C SER A 21 21.49 15.12 -4.23
N ALA A 22 20.44 15.96 -4.28
CA ALA A 22 19.71 16.44 -3.12
C ALA A 22 18.26 16.76 -3.51
N GLY A 23 17.32 16.59 -2.59
CA GLY A 23 15.90 16.82 -2.85
C GLY A 23 15.00 16.11 -1.83
N SER A 24 13.80 15.74 -2.27
CA SER A 24 12.88 14.97 -1.45
C SER A 24 12.09 13.94 -2.25
N PHE A 25 11.71 12.83 -1.60
CA PHE A 25 10.73 11.88 -2.10
C PHE A 25 9.38 12.17 -1.48
N ALA A 26 8.39 12.46 -2.31
CA ALA A 26 6.99 12.49 -1.90
C ALA A 26 6.40 11.07 -2.02
N LEU A 27 5.89 10.53 -0.92
CA LEU A 27 5.33 9.18 -0.82
C LEU A 27 3.85 9.27 -0.45
N ASP A 28 2.99 8.77 -1.33
CA ASP A 28 1.54 8.65 -1.10
C ASP A 28 0.84 9.99 -0.78
N GLY A 29 1.46 11.13 -1.13
CA GLY A 29 0.94 12.47 -0.86
C GLY A 29 0.96 12.90 0.62
N GLU A 30 1.25 12.00 1.55
CA GLU A 30 1.22 12.28 2.99
C GLU A 30 2.61 12.32 3.64
N ARG A 31 3.61 11.72 3.00
CA ARG A 31 4.97 11.60 3.55
C ARG A 31 5.98 12.22 2.62
N GLU A 32 6.98 12.88 3.20
CA GLU A 32 8.11 13.45 2.48
C GLU A 32 9.42 13.02 3.16
N LEU A 33 10.37 12.53 2.37
CA LEU A 33 11.71 12.14 2.83
C LEU A 33 12.76 13.00 2.12
N THR A 34 13.41 13.91 2.85
CA THR A 34 14.49 14.75 2.32
C THR A 34 15.81 13.99 2.31
N PHE A 35 16.64 14.25 1.30
CA PHE A 35 18.01 13.74 1.19
C PHE A 35 18.94 14.82 0.65
N CYS A 36 20.23 14.64 0.90
CA CYS A 36 21.31 15.51 0.46
C CYS A 36 22.50 14.71 -0.07
N GLU A 37 23.56 15.41 -0.44
CA GLU A 37 24.73 14.84 -1.11
C GLU A 37 25.52 13.84 -0.26
N THR A 38 25.28 13.82 1.05
CA THR A 38 25.93 12.89 1.98
C THR A 38 25.14 11.61 2.20
N ASP A 39 23.91 11.53 1.68
CA ASP A 39 23.06 10.36 1.85
C ASP A 39 23.30 9.32 0.73
N ASP A 40 23.33 8.05 1.08
CA ASP A 40 23.34 6.94 0.13
C ASP A 40 21.91 6.44 -0.06
N VAL A 41 21.26 6.85 -1.16
CA VAL A 41 19.82 6.64 -1.38
C VAL A 41 19.56 5.81 -2.62
N SER A 42 18.65 4.85 -2.48
CA SER A 42 18.07 4.10 -3.58
C SER A 42 16.59 3.79 -3.34
N ILE A 43 15.84 3.58 -4.41
CA ILE A 43 14.43 3.18 -4.38
C ILE A 43 14.29 1.80 -5.02
N ARG A 44 13.45 0.95 -4.41
CA ARG A 44 13.08 -0.36 -4.96
C ARG A 44 11.60 -0.63 -4.75
N LEU A 45 10.92 -1.12 -5.79
CA LEU A 45 9.56 -1.61 -5.66
C LEU A 45 9.56 -2.99 -4.99
N GLN A 46 9.07 -3.04 -3.75
CA GLN A 46 8.83 -4.29 -3.03
C GLN A 46 7.39 -4.75 -3.27
N THR A 47 7.21 -5.89 -3.94
CA THR A 47 5.89 -6.50 -4.07
C THR A 47 5.49 -7.16 -2.76
N ASP A 48 4.19 -7.20 -2.50
CA ASP A 48 3.61 -7.84 -1.31
C ASP A 48 4.21 -7.32 0.01
N ALA A 49 4.62 -6.03 0.02
CA ALA A 49 5.27 -5.39 1.16
C ALA A 49 4.38 -5.36 2.42
N PHE A 50 3.06 -5.34 2.22
CA PHE A 50 2.08 -5.36 3.29
C PHE A 50 1.17 -6.57 3.13
N ARG A 51 0.83 -7.21 4.26
CA ARG A 51 -0.21 -8.23 4.27
C ARG A 51 -1.54 -7.56 3.99
N THR A 52 -2.15 -7.89 2.87
CA THR A 52 -3.49 -7.41 2.48
C THR A 52 -4.52 -8.51 2.74
N ILE A 53 -5.77 -8.10 2.95
CA ILE A 53 -6.90 -9.04 3.04
C ILE A 53 -7.66 -9.04 1.72
N ASN A 54 -7.99 -10.22 1.22
CA ASN A 54 -8.91 -10.36 0.10
C ASN A 54 -10.35 -10.20 0.62
N VAL A 55 -10.82 -8.95 0.68
CA VAL A 55 -12.16 -8.62 1.20
C VAL A 55 -13.25 -9.39 0.48
N SER A 56 -13.20 -9.48 -0.86
CA SER A 56 -14.20 -10.19 -1.64
C SER A 56 -14.27 -11.68 -1.27
N TYR A 57 -13.12 -12.33 -1.09
CA TYR A 57 -13.07 -13.72 -0.64
C TYR A 57 -13.58 -13.87 0.79
N CYS A 58 -13.17 -13.00 1.70
CA CYS A 58 -13.68 -12.99 3.08
C CYS A 58 -15.20 -12.85 3.12
N MET A 59 -15.76 -11.95 2.31
CA MET A 59 -17.21 -11.73 2.24
C MET A 59 -17.96 -12.92 1.63
N ALA A 60 -17.43 -13.52 0.57
CA ALA A 60 -18.02 -14.72 -0.03
C ALA A 60 -18.00 -15.91 0.95
N TYR A 61 -16.90 -16.08 1.67
CA TYR A 61 -16.78 -17.08 2.73
C TYR A 61 -17.79 -16.83 3.85
N ALA A 62 -17.88 -15.59 4.35
CA ALA A 62 -18.83 -15.22 5.40
C ALA A 62 -20.29 -15.47 4.99
N ALA A 63 -20.65 -15.14 3.75
CA ALA A 63 -21.99 -15.39 3.21
C ALA A 63 -22.29 -16.89 3.11
N LYS A 64 -21.35 -17.69 2.59
CA LYS A 64 -21.48 -19.14 2.47
C LYS A 64 -21.71 -19.81 3.83
N HIS A 65 -21.10 -19.27 4.88
CA HIS A 65 -21.12 -19.85 6.23
C HIS A 65 -22.06 -19.12 7.19
N GLY A 66 -22.85 -18.14 6.73
CA GLY A 66 -23.81 -17.40 7.56
C GLY A 66 -23.18 -16.53 8.66
N LEU A 67 -21.86 -16.26 8.59
CA LEU A 67 -21.09 -15.65 9.69
C LEU A 67 -21.46 -14.20 10.02
N LEU A 68 -22.10 -13.49 9.08
CA LEU A 68 -22.55 -12.11 9.23
C LEU A 68 -24.08 -11.99 9.16
N THR A 69 -24.79 -13.09 9.40
CA THR A 69 -26.26 -13.12 9.47
C THR A 69 -26.72 -13.11 10.93
N ARG A 70 -27.89 -12.50 11.19
CA ARG A 70 -28.47 -12.37 12.53
C ARG A 70 -28.76 -13.71 13.24
N GLU A 71 -28.70 -14.83 12.53
CA GLU A 71 -29.03 -16.16 13.07
C GLU A 71 -27.87 -16.89 13.74
N SER A 72 -26.85 -16.17 14.23
CA SER A 72 -25.73 -16.79 14.95
C SER A 72 -25.57 -16.33 16.40
N ASP A 73 -26.66 -15.86 17.04
CA ASP A 73 -26.74 -15.81 18.50
C ASP A 73 -28.12 -16.26 19.02
N PRO A 74 -28.25 -17.47 19.61
CA PRO A 74 -29.47 -17.87 20.29
C PRO A 74 -29.81 -16.99 21.50
N ALA A 75 -28.90 -16.13 21.99
CA ALA A 75 -29.18 -15.14 23.04
C ALA A 75 -29.90 -13.89 22.53
N LEU A 76 -29.80 -13.54 21.24
CA LEU A 76 -30.49 -12.39 20.64
C LEU A 76 -31.91 -12.72 20.13
N ALA A 77 -32.30 -14.00 20.14
CA ALA A 77 -33.65 -14.45 19.75
C ALA A 77 -34.70 -14.32 20.87
N LYS A 78 -34.34 -13.77 22.05
CA LYS A 78 -35.21 -13.66 23.24
C LYS A 78 -35.51 -12.22 23.69
N LEU A 79 -35.30 -11.22 22.85
CA LEU A 79 -35.76 -9.84 23.09
C LEU A 79 -37.03 -9.55 22.30
#